data_AF-A0A6N6T7W3-F1
#
_entry.id   AF-A0A6N6T7W3-F1
#
_cell.length_a   1.000
_cell.length_b   1.000
_cell.length_c   1.000
_cell.angle_alpha   90.00
_cell.angle_beta   90.00
_cell.angle_gamma   90.00
#
_symmetry.space_group_name_H-M   'P 1'
#
loop_
_entity.id
_entity.type
_entity.pdbx_description
1 polymer ?
#
loop_
_entity_poly.entity_id
_entity_poly.type
_entity_poly.pdbx_seq_one_letter_code
_entity_poly.pdbx_strand_id
1 'polypeptide(L)'
;MNNEIPYTTRSRFLPVIEECLCSQQNSFIAGYPVCISLESGGYSGDTIVVIQLGNSRTFQTDWQGKDPTRFPQRIRAAATALRNYQFEGRFRITHKDGALRIQAI
;
A
#
# COMPACT_ATOMS: atom_id res chain seq x y z
N MET A 1 8.84 -15.10 -7.85
CA MET A 1 9.80 -14.63 -6.83
C MET A 1 9.16 -13.42 -6.17
N ASN A 2 9.08 -13.38 -4.84
CA ASN A 2 8.61 -12.20 -4.13
C ASN A 2 9.79 -11.25 -3.96
N ASN A 3 9.61 -9.99 -4.36
CA ASN A 3 10.60 -8.94 -4.16
C ASN A 3 10.39 -8.25 -2.81
N GLU A 4 11.45 -7.75 -2.22
CA GLU A 4 11.37 -6.92 -1.02
C GLU A 4 11.54 -5.44 -1.36
N ILE A 5 10.59 -4.64 -0.88
CA ILE A 5 10.59 -3.20 -1.10
C ILE A 5 10.69 -2.50 0.26
N PRO A 6 11.59 -1.52 0.42
CA PRO A 6 11.67 -0.76 1.65
C PRO A 6 10.40 0.08 1.85
N TYR A 7 9.94 0.17 3.09
CA TYR A 7 8.93 1.16 3.46
C TYR A 7 9.46 2.57 3.17
N THR A 8 8.54 3.50 2.85
CA THR A 8 8.94 4.89 2.69
C THR A 8 8.99 5.59 4.05
N THR A 9 9.98 6.47 4.25
CA THR A 9 10.08 7.32 5.45
C THR A 9 9.28 8.62 5.29
N ARG A 10 9.10 9.08 4.04
CA ARG A 10 8.36 10.29 3.69
C ARG A 10 7.58 10.05 2.40
N SER A 11 6.33 10.48 2.36
CA SER A 11 5.54 10.51 1.14
C SER A 11 4.41 11.51 1.32
N ARG A 12 4.19 12.38 0.31
CA ARG A 12 3.06 13.31 0.31
C ARG A 12 1.70 12.61 0.27
N PHE A 13 1.66 11.35 -0.13
CA PHE A 13 0.43 10.55 -0.19
C PHE A 13 0.08 9.90 1.15
N LEU A 14 1.06 9.79 2.06
CA LEU A 14 0.89 9.03 3.31
C LEU A 14 -0.22 9.61 4.19
N PRO A 15 -0.32 10.93 4.45
CA PRO A 15 -1.36 11.48 5.32
C PRO A 15 -2.78 11.17 4.83
N VAL A 16 -3.02 11.33 3.52
CA VAL A 16 -4.35 11.07 2.91
C VAL A 16 -4.71 9.59 3.00
N ILE A 17 -3.74 8.70 2.79
CA ILE A 17 -3.97 7.26 2.89
C ILE A 17 -4.26 6.86 4.34
N GLU A 18 -3.48 7.37 5.29
CA GLU A 18 -3.65 7.09 6.72
C GLU A 18 -5.01 7.58 7.24
N GLU A 19 -5.44 8.79 6.85
CA GLU A 19 -6.75 9.33 7.17
C GLU A 19 -7.89 8.45 6.62
N CYS A 20 -7.77 8.00 5.38
CA CYS A 20 -8.75 7.11 4.75
C CYS A 20 -8.80 5.72 5.42
N LEU A 21 -7.65 5.14 5.77
CA LEU A 21 -7.58 3.88 6.50
C LEU A 21 -8.19 4.01 7.90
N CYS A 22 -7.94 5.11 8.60
CA CYS A 22 -8.49 5.39 9.91
C CYS A 22 -10.02 5.53 9.87
N SER A 23 -10.54 6.36 8.95
CA SER A 23 -11.98 6.60 8.81
C SER A 23 -12.77 5.38 8.34
N GLN A 24 -12.16 4.50 7.53
CA GLN A 24 -12.79 3.28 6.99
C GLN A 24 -12.32 2.01 7.72
N GLN A 25 -11.67 2.13 8.88
CA GLN A 25 -11.02 1.03 9.58
C GLN A 25 -11.97 -0.14 9.87
N ASN A 26 -13.17 0.14 10.38
CA ASN A 26 -14.15 -0.90 10.72
C ASN A 26 -14.59 -1.68 9.48
N SER A 27 -14.84 -0.98 8.37
CA SER A 27 -15.18 -1.62 7.09
C SER A 27 -14.02 -2.45 6.55
N PHE A 28 -12.79 -1.95 6.67
CA PHE A 28 -11.59 -2.65 6.23
C PHE A 28 -11.35 -3.95 7.01
N ILE A 29 -11.50 -3.91 8.33
CA ILE A 29 -11.42 -5.10 9.21
C ILE A 29 -12.51 -6.10 8.86
N ALA A 30 -13.71 -5.63 8.47
CA ALA A 30 -14.79 -6.49 7.99
C ALA A 30 -14.56 -7.06 6.57
N GLY A 31 -13.40 -6.79 5.95
CA GLY A 31 -13.01 -7.33 4.64
C GLY A 31 -13.43 -6.46 3.46
N TYR A 32 -14.04 -5.29 3.70
CA TYR A 32 -14.38 -4.37 2.61
C TYR A 32 -13.12 -3.61 2.13
N PRO A 33 -13.04 -3.33 0.82
CA PRO A 33 -11.96 -2.54 0.27
C PRO A 33 -12.00 -1.09 0.75
N VAL A 34 -10.84 -0.48 0.93
CA VAL A 34 -10.70 0.97 1.14
C VAL A 34 -10.39 1.63 -0.19
N CYS A 35 -11.19 2.61 -0.57
CA CYS A 35 -11.01 3.42 -1.77
C CYS A 35 -10.50 4.81 -1.36
N ILE A 36 -9.43 5.26 -2.02
CA ILE A 36 -8.69 6.48 -1.68
C ILE A 36 -8.50 7.30 -2.95
N SER A 37 -8.90 8.56 -2.89
CA SER A 37 -8.71 9.53 -3.96
C SER A 37 -7.45 10.36 -3.70
N LEU A 38 -6.44 10.20 -4.53
CA LEU A 38 -5.23 11.01 -4.55
C LEU A 38 -5.26 12.01 -5.70
N GLU A 39 -4.30 12.93 -5.76
CA GLU A 39 -4.06 13.74 -6.95
C GLU A 39 -3.90 12.86 -8.21
N SER A 40 -4.41 13.36 -9.34
CA SER A 40 -4.41 12.66 -10.63
C SER A 40 -3.01 12.27 -11.12
N GLY A 41 -2.96 11.41 -12.13
CA GLY A 41 -1.73 10.91 -12.74
C GLY A 41 -1.14 9.71 -12.01
N GLY A 42 0.19 9.55 -12.09
CA GLY A 42 0.93 8.44 -11.50
C GLY A 42 0.84 7.13 -12.28
N TYR A 43 1.80 6.23 -12.05
CA TYR A 43 1.85 4.93 -12.73
C TYR A 43 0.72 4.02 -12.27
N SER A 44 -0.05 3.50 -13.21
CA SER A 44 -1.01 2.44 -12.91
C SER A 44 -0.28 1.21 -12.40
N GLY A 45 -0.88 0.50 -11.46
CA GLY A 45 -0.30 -0.70 -10.88
C GLY A 45 -1.35 -1.56 -10.21
N ASP A 46 -1.10 -2.86 -10.22
CA ASP A 46 -1.87 -3.88 -9.52
C ASP A 46 -0.84 -4.82 -8.92
N THR A 47 -0.84 -4.94 -7.60
CA THR A 47 0.26 -5.56 -6.88
C THR A 47 -0.25 -6.15 -5.59
N ILE A 48 0.18 -7.36 -5.29
CA ILE A 48 0.02 -7.96 -3.97
C ILE A 48 1.20 -7.50 -3.12
N VAL A 49 0.89 -6.99 -1.93
CA VAL A 49 1.87 -6.70 -0.88
C VAL A 49 1.63 -7.60 0.32
N VAL A 50 2.69 -7.99 1.00
CA VAL A 50 2.63 -8.75 2.25
C VAL A 50 3.30 -7.94 3.34
N ILE A 51 2.51 -7.59 4.35
CA ILE A 51 2.97 -6.87 5.54
C ILE A 51 3.19 -7.89 6.64
N GLN A 52 4.35 -7.84 7.27
CA GLN A 52 4.72 -8.65 8.43
C GLN A 52 5.14 -7.70 9.55
N LEU A 53 4.47 -7.72 10.70
CA LEU A 53 4.72 -6.72 11.75
C LEU A 53 6.11 -6.87 12.39
N GLY A 54 6.68 -8.07 12.33
CA GLY A 54 8.07 -8.32 12.73
C GLY A 54 9.12 -7.70 11.81
N ASN A 55 8.76 -7.31 10.57
CA ASN A 55 9.66 -6.66 9.63
C ASN A 55 9.32 -5.16 9.53
N SER A 56 10.13 -4.35 10.20
CA SER A 56 9.96 -2.89 10.21
C SER A 56 10.61 -2.16 9.03
N ARG A 57 11.37 -2.86 8.18
CA ARG A 57 12.21 -2.25 7.13
C ARG A 57 11.63 -2.43 5.74
N THR A 58 11.13 -3.62 5.43
CA THR A 58 10.66 -3.98 4.09
C THR A 58 9.29 -4.67 4.16
N PHE A 59 8.58 -4.65 3.03
CA PHE A 59 7.43 -5.49 2.75
C PHE A 59 7.71 -6.35 1.51
N GLN A 60 7.03 -7.50 1.40
CA GLN A 60 7.15 -8.34 0.22
C GLN A 60 6.12 -7.96 -0.82
N THR A 61 6.43 -8.22 -2.09
CA THR A 61 5.52 -7.94 -3.20
C THR A 61 5.72 -8.90 -4.38
N ASP A 62 4.67 -9.11 -5.17
CA ASP A 62 4.74 -9.82 -6.46
C ASP A 62 5.23 -8.95 -7.63
N TRP A 63 5.54 -7.67 -7.40
CA TRP A 63 6.09 -6.78 -8.41
C TRP A 63 7.45 -7.26 -8.93
N GLN A 64 7.57 -7.45 -10.25
CA GLN A 64 8.72 -8.13 -10.88
C GLN A 64 9.88 -7.21 -11.31
N GLY A 65 9.90 -5.95 -10.88
CA GLY A 65 10.99 -5.05 -11.28
C GLY A 65 12.31 -5.34 -10.57
N LYS A 66 13.43 -5.05 -11.26
CA LYS A 66 14.79 -5.33 -10.75
C LYS A 66 15.33 -4.27 -9.80
N ASP A 67 14.83 -3.04 -9.91
CA ASP A 67 15.28 -1.88 -9.13
C ASP A 67 14.17 -1.44 -8.17
N PRO A 68 14.29 -1.70 -6.86
CA PRO A 68 13.28 -1.32 -5.86
C PRO A 68 12.92 0.17 -5.87
N THR A 69 13.83 1.06 -6.32
CA THR A 69 13.57 2.50 -6.40
C THR A 69 12.48 2.84 -7.42
N ARG A 70 12.31 1.99 -8.45
CA ARG A 70 11.29 2.10 -9.50
C ARG A 70 9.92 1.57 -9.07
N PHE A 71 9.79 1.02 -7.88
CA PHE A 71 8.50 0.57 -7.35
C PHE A 71 7.52 1.75 -7.21
N PRO A 72 6.23 1.58 -7.56
CA PRO A 72 5.26 2.68 -7.54
C PRO A 72 5.14 3.34 -6.16
N GLN A 73 5.45 4.64 -6.08
CA GLN A 73 5.49 5.38 -4.81
C GLN A 73 4.15 5.39 -4.06
N ARG A 74 3.02 5.43 -4.76
CA ARG A 74 1.68 5.42 -4.16
C ARG A 74 1.35 4.08 -3.51
N ILE A 75 1.72 2.98 -4.16
CA ILE A 75 1.58 1.63 -3.58
C ILE A 75 2.54 1.48 -2.38
N ARG A 76 3.77 2.01 -2.49
CA ARG A 76 4.72 2.01 -1.36
C ARG A 76 4.16 2.76 -0.15
N ALA A 77 3.56 3.93 -0.39
CA ALA A 77 2.92 4.72 0.66
C ALA A 77 1.75 3.96 1.32
N ALA A 78 0.94 3.23 0.54
CA ALA A 78 -0.11 2.38 1.09
C ALA A 78 0.43 1.22 1.92
N ALA A 79 1.48 0.52 1.46
CA ALA A 79 2.13 -0.52 2.25
C ALA A 79 2.70 0.03 3.58
N THR A 80 3.30 1.22 3.54
CA THR A 80 3.75 1.92 4.76
C THR A 80 2.59 2.27 5.69
N ALA A 81 1.48 2.79 5.18
CA ALA A 81 0.32 3.13 5.99
C ALA A 81 -0.31 1.89 6.66
N LEU A 82 -0.43 0.78 5.93
CA LEU A 82 -0.90 -0.50 6.47
C LEU A 82 -0.04 -0.94 7.67
N ARG A 83 1.29 -0.89 7.52
CA ARG A 83 2.23 -1.20 8.61
C ARG A 83 2.08 -0.23 9.79
N ASN A 84 1.94 1.07 9.54
CA ASN A 84 1.80 2.09 10.58
C ASN A 84 0.54 1.87 11.44
N TYR A 85 -0.54 1.42 10.81
CA TYR A 85 -1.79 1.06 11.48
C TYR A 85 -1.85 -0.41 11.93
N GLN A 86 -0.71 -1.10 11.95
CA GLN A 86 -0.57 -2.49 12.42
C GLN A 86 -1.44 -3.51 11.67
N PHE A 87 -1.77 -3.27 10.41
CA PHE A 87 -2.43 -4.25 9.56
C PHE A 87 -1.41 -5.27 9.03
N GLU A 88 -1.50 -6.49 9.52
CA GLU A 88 -0.70 -7.63 9.06
C GLU A 88 -1.44 -8.44 7.99
N GLY A 89 -0.70 -9.05 7.08
CA GLY A 89 -1.26 -10.00 6.11
C GLY A 89 -1.01 -9.60 4.66
N ARG A 90 -1.86 -10.11 3.77
CA ARG A 90 -1.74 -9.94 2.32
C ARG A 90 -2.80 -8.96 1.84
N PHE A 91 -2.38 -8.02 1.01
CA PHE A 91 -3.25 -6.99 0.48
C PHE A 91 -3.03 -6.84 -1.01
N ARG A 92 -4.12 -6.82 -1.78
CA ARG A 92 -4.10 -6.35 -3.16
C ARG A 92 -4.24 -4.84 -3.16
N ILE A 93 -3.28 -4.16 -3.79
CA ILE A 93 -3.28 -2.72 -3.94
C ILE A 93 -3.31 -2.39 -5.43
N THR A 94 -4.36 -1.69 -5.86
CA THR A 94 -4.50 -1.22 -7.23
C THR A 94 -4.47 0.29 -7.27
N HIS A 95 -3.76 0.85 -8.25
CA HIS A 95 -3.72 2.27 -8.51
C HIS A 95 -4.00 2.54 -9.99
N LYS A 96 -4.85 3.53 -10.28
CA LYS A 96 -5.10 4.04 -11.62
C LYS A 96 -5.51 5.52 -11.54
N ASP A 97 -4.69 6.38 -12.11
CA ASP A 97 -4.98 7.83 -12.25
C ASP A 97 -5.46 8.53 -10.97
N GLY A 98 -4.74 8.34 -9.86
CA GLY A 98 -5.09 8.93 -8.56
C GLY A 98 -6.08 8.09 -7.75
N ALA A 99 -6.85 7.18 -8.37
CA ALA A 99 -7.67 6.23 -7.64
C ALA A 99 -6.81 5.08 -7.10
N LEU A 100 -6.70 4.98 -5.78
CA LEU A 100 -5.99 3.92 -5.07
C LEU A 100 -7.01 3.07 -4.32
N ARG A 101 -6.86 1.75 -4.38
CA ARG A 101 -7.73 0.80 -3.69
C ARG A 101 -6.89 -0.24 -2.97
N ILE A 102 -7.25 -0.51 -1.72
CA ILE A 102 -6.58 -1.49 -0.85
C ILE A 102 -7.62 -2.53 -0.43
N GLN A 103 -7.29 -3.80 -0.57
CA GLN A 103 -8.18 -4.91 -0.20
C GLN A 103 -7.38 -6.05 0.43
N ALA A 104 -7.81 -6.54 1.60
CA ALA A 104 -7.25 -7.76 2.20
C ALA A 104 -7.62 -9.00 1.37
N ILE A 105 -6.68 -9.95 1.23
CA ILE A 105 -6.84 -11.18 0.43
C ILE A 105 -6.29 -12.42 1.13
#